data_AF-A0A0K8PSS9-F1
#
_entry.id   AF-A0A0K8PSS9-F1
#
_cell.length_a   1.000
_cell.length_b   1.000
_cell.length_c   1.000
_cell.angle_alpha   90.00
_cell.angle_beta   90.00
_cell.angle_gamma   90.00
#
_symmetry.space_group_name_H-M   'P 1'
#
loop_
_entity.id
_entity.type
_entity.pdbx_description
1 polymer ?
#
loop_
_entity_poly.entity_id
_entity_poly.type
_entity_poly.pdbx_seq_one_letter_code
_entity_poly.pdbx_strand_id
1 'polypeptide(L)' 'MAAASLDDVGRHPGNRSGNANLRWMLIHLVEETGRHADIVRELLDGAKGYY' A
#
# COMPACT_ATOMS: atom_id res chain seq x y z
N MET A 1 -9.27 -24.69 2.66
CA MET A 1 -9.48 -23.29 2.27
C MET A 1 -8.64 -23.03 1.02
N ALA A 2 -9.21 -22.46 -0.04
CA ALA A 2 -8.44 -22.05 -1.21
C ALA A 2 -7.82 -20.67 -0.93
N ALA A 3 -6.53 -20.50 -1.22
CA ALA A 3 -5.89 -19.19 -1.17
C ALA A 3 -6.36 -18.33 -2.36
N ALA A 4 -6.46 -17.02 -2.16
CA ALA A 4 -6.74 -16.09 -3.25
C ALA A 4 -5.56 -16.03 -4.22
N SER A 5 -5.85 -15.94 -5.52
CA SER A 5 -4.85 -15.71 -6.56
C SER A 5 -4.38 -14.26 -6.52
N LEU A 6 -3.11 -14.02 -6.87
CA LEU A 6 -2.58 -12.66 -7.01
C LEU A 6 -3.28 -11.86 -8.12
N ASP A 7 -3.89 -12.56 -9.07
CA ASP A 7 -4.61 -11.94 -10.18
C ASP A 7 -6.12 -11.80 -9.88
N ASP A 8 -6.58 -12.19 -8.68
CA ASP A 8 -7.95 -11.96 -8.25
C ASP A 8 -8.22 -10.45 -8.12
N VAL A 9 -9.32 -10.00 -8.72
CA VAL A 9 -9.74 -8.60 -8.75
C VAL A 9 -10.70 -8.31 -7.60
N GLY A 10 -10.51 -7.16 -6.96
CA GLY A 10 -11.41 -6.64 -5.92
C GLY A 10 -12.86 -6.51 -6.40
N ARG A 11 -13.80 -6.49 -5.45
CA ARG A 11 -15.24 -6.37 -5.72
C ARG A 11 -15.89 -5.24 -4.93
N HIS A 12 -15.19 -4.13 -4.76
CA HIS A 12 -15.71 -3.00 -4.00
C HIS A 12 -16.31 -1.93 -4.93
N PRO A 13 -17.63 -1.99 -5.23
CA PRO A 13 -18.28 -0.97 -6.04
C PRO A 13 -18.12 0.42 -5.41
N GLY A 14 -17.88 1.44 -6.24
CA GLY A 14 -17.72 2.83 -5.79
C GLY A 14 -16.33 3.21 -5.28
N ASN A 15 -15.40 2.26 -5.10
CA ASN A 15 -14.00 2.59 -4.86
C ASN A 15 -13.24 2.65 -6.19
N ARG A 16 -12.47 3.72 -6.41
CA ARG A 16 -11.61 3.87 -7.60
C ARG A 16 -10.62 2.72 -7.76
N SER A 17 -10.10 2.20 -6.65
CA SER A 17 -9.21 1.04 -6.62
C SER A 17 -9.95 -0.29 -6.49
N GLY A 18 -11.29 -0.28 -6.55
CA GLY A 18 -12.15 -1.45 -6.40
C GLY A 18 -11.92 -2.53 -7.45
N ASN A 19 -11.29 -2.19 -8.58
CA ASN A 19 -10.94 -3.10 -9.68
C ASN A 19 -9.43 -3.46 -9.73
N ALA A 20 -8.65 -3.10 -8.71
CA ALA A 20 -7.26 -3.55 -8.64
C ALA A 20 -7.19 -5.06 -8.35
N ASN A 21 -6.14 -5.72 -8.84
CA ASN A 21 -5.86 -7.10 -8.46
C ASN A 21 -5.06 -7.19 -7.15
N LEU A 22 -5.08 -8.35 -6.50
CA LEU A 22 -4.41 -8.57 -5.22
C LEU A 22 -2.91 -8.25 -5.28
N ARG A 23 -2.25 -8.55 -6.40
CA ARG A 23 -0.84 -8.18 -6.64
C ARG A 23 -0.62 -6.67 -6.50
N TRP A 24 -1.42 -5.88 -7.19
CA TRP A 24 -1.36 -4.42 -7.13
C TRP A 24 -1.61 -3.95 -5.70
N MET A 25 -2.62 -4.50 -5.03
CA MET A 25 -2.95 -4.13 -3.64
C MET A 25 -1.79 -4.38 -2.70
N LEU A 26 -1.15 -5.55 -2.79
CA LEU A 26 -0.02 -5.89 -1.91
C LEU A 26 1.18 -4.97 -2.14
N ILE A 27 1.52 -4.68 -3.41
CA ILE A 27 2.59 -3.74 -3.74
C ILE A 27 2.26 -2.35 -3.15
N HIS A 28 1.04 -1.86 -3.35
CA HIS A 28 0.61 -0.56 -2.83
C HIS A 28 0.71 -0.52 -1.31
N LEU A 29 0.24 -1.55 -0.60
CA LEU A 29 0.31 -1.60 0.85
C LEU A 29 1.76 -1.58 1.36
N VAL A 30 2.68 -2.27 0.68
CA VAL A 30 4.11 -2.20 1.01
C VAL A 30 4.65 -0.80 0.79
N GLU A 31 4.33 -0.16 -0.34
CA GLU A 31 4.77 1.21 -0.65
C GLU A 31 4.24 2.25 0.34
N GLU A 32 2.93 2.21 0.67
CA GLU A 32 2.35 3.09 1.68
C GLU A 32 2.96 2.87 3.06
N THR A 33 3.21 1.61 3.43
CA THR A 33 3.85 1.29 4.71
C THR A 33 5.30 1.80 4.74
N GLY A 34 6.02 1.71 3.62
CA GLY A 34 7.36 2.29 3.47
C GLY A 34 7.35 3.80 3.69
N ARG A 35 6.43 4.53 3.04
CA ARG A 35 6.25 5.97 3.25
C ARG A 35 5.96 6.33 4.71
N HIS A 36 5.11 5.55 5.39
CA HIS A 36 4.84 5.77 6.80
C HIS A 36 6.09 5.52 7.67
N ALA A 37 6.86 4.47 7.37
CA ALA A 37 8.11 4.20 8.08
C ALA A 37 9.13 5.32 7.89
N ASP A 38 9.25 5.87 6.68
CA ASP A 38 10.11 7.01 6.40
C ASP A 38 9.69 8.25 7.20
N ILE A 39 8.38 8.56 7.27
CA ILE A 39 7.86 9.67 8.08
C ILE A 39 8.21 9.47 9.56
N VAL A 40 8.00 8.26 10.10
CA VAL A 40 8.34 7.95 11.50
C VAL A 40 9.83 8.13 11.75
N ARG A 41 10.68 7.66 10.84
CA ARG A 41 12.13 7.87 10.92
C ARG A 41 12.49 9.35 10.92
N GLU A 42 11.93 10.15 10.03
CA GLU A 42 12.17 11.60 9.99
C GLU A 42 11.76 12.32 11.29
N LEU A 43 10.62 11.92 11.89
CA LEU A 43 10.16 12.45 13.16
C LEU A 43 11.13 12.11 14.32
N LEU A 44 11.72 10.91 14.30
CA LEU A 44 12.68 10.47 15.31
C LEU A 44 14.06 11.11 15.14
N ASP A 45 14.54 11.21 13.90
CA ASP A 45 15.85 11.75 13.58
C ASP A 45 15.90 13.28 13.65
N GLY A 46 14.75 13.96 13.73
CA GLY A 46 14.62 15.43 13.68
C GLY A 46 15.01 16.03 12.33
N ALA A 47 15.39 15.19 11.36
CA ALA A 47 15.69 15.56 9.99
C ALA A 47 14.39 15.49 9.18
N LYS A 48 13.83 16.63 8.77
CA LYS A 48 12.79 16.66 7.75
C LYS A 48 13.42 16.42 6.38
N GLY A 49 12.76 15.66 5.51
CA GLY A 49 13.21 15.44 4.14
C GLY A 49 13.55 16.75 3.44
N TYR A 50 14.82 16.88 2.99
CA TYR A 50 15.26 17.95 2.11
C TYR A 50 14.58 17.76 0.75
N TYR A 51 13.62 18.62 0.47
CA TYR A 51 13.19 18.98 -0.88
C TYR A 51 13.51 20.45 -1.11
#